data_AF-A0A183GMQ0-F1
#
_entry.id   AF-A0A183GMQ0-F1
#
_cell.length_a   1.000
_cell.length_b   1.000
_cell.length_c   1.000
_cell.angle_alpha   90.00
_cell.angle_beta   90.00
_cell.angle_gamma   90.00
#
_symmetry.space_group_name_H-M   'P 1'
#
loop_
_entity.id
_entity.type
_entity.pdbx_description
1 polymer ?
#
loop_
_entity_poly.entity_id
_entity_poly.type
_entity_poly.pdbx_seq_one_letter_code
_entity_poly.pdbx_strand_id
1 'polypeptide(L)'
;METKMLRWTAGVTRMDLIRNDAIRQKFSVAPIADKVREARLRWYGHVLRGKEDNVRKIGLELEMSGERPRERPKQRPRKVASRHQKSGLRYEAGQSLKKKKKFMGIEQKQQRRKNYLRCSAESSDNRGKLPTYINLIGPFQEELKYPVSMQAIM
;
A
#
# COMPACT_ATOMS: atom_id res chain seq x y z
N MET A 1 2.38 -2.88 -20.61
CA MET A 1 1.27 -1.96 -20.96
C MET A 1 0.91 -2.07 -22.42
N GLU A 2 1.84 -1.79 -23.34
CA GLU A 2 1.65 -1.86 -24.79
C GLU A 2 0.92 -3.13 -25.28
N THR A 3 1.41 -4.33 -24.92
CA THR A 3 0.77 -5.59 -25.33
C THR A 3 -0.60 -5.85 -24.72
N LYS A 4 -0.92 -5.24 -23.57
CA LYS A 4 -2.25 -5.35 -22.94
C LYS A 4 -3.29 -4.55 -23.73
N MET A 5 -2.92 -3.34 -24.17
CA MET A 5 -3.78 -2.51 -25.01
C MET A 5 -3.97 -3.12 -26.40
N LEU A 6 -2.89 -3.60 -27.04
CA LEU A 6 -2.98 -4.27 -28.34
C LEU A 6 -3.83 -5.55 -28.30
N ARG A 7 -3.79 -6.30 -27.19
CA ARG A 7 -4.65 -7.46 -26.97
C ARG A 7 -6.11 -7.06 -26.79
N TRP A 8 -6.37 -6.00 -26.03
CA TRP A 8 -7.72 -5.47 -25.83
C TRP A 8 -8.35 -5.00 -27.15
N THR A 9 -7.61 -4.24 -27.98
CA THR A 9 -8.10 -3.77 -29.28
C THR A 9 -8.32 -4.90 -30.28
N ALA A 10 -7.51 -5.96 -30.23
CA ALA A 10 -7.69 -7.15 -31.06
C ALA A 10 -8.74 -8.14 -30.52
N GLY A 11 -9.33 -7.89 -29.34
CA GLY A 11 -10.20 -8.85 -28.66
C GLY A 11 -9.51 -10.16 -28.28
N VAL A 12 -8.18 -10.19 -28.22
CA VAL A 12 -7.40 -11.41 -27.97
C VAL A 12 -7.28 -11.65 -26.47
N THR A 13 -7.87 -12.75 -26.04
CA THR A 13 -7.85 -13.20 -24.66
C THR A 13 -6.57 -13.99 -24.36
N ARG A 14 -6.42 -14.41 -23.10
CA ARG A 14 -5.29 -15.27 -22.71
C ARG A 14 -5.44 -16.70 -23.22
N MET A 15 -6.67 -17.15 -23.48
CA MET A 15 -6.99 -18.51 -23.93
C MET A 15 -6.58 -18.78 -25.38
N ASP A 16 -6.53 -17.72 -26.20
CA ASP A 16 -6.18 -17.83 -27.62
C ASP A 16 -4.70 -18.22 -27.82
N LEU A 17 -3.86 -18.13 -26.78
CA LEU A 17 -2.44 -18.53 -26.79
C LEU A 17 -1.61 -17.89 -27.92
N ILE A 18 -2.12 -16.82 -28.54
CA ILE A 18 -1.46 -16.10 -29.63
C ILE A 18 -0.21 -15.42 -29.08
N ARG A 19 0.92 -15.59 -29.79
CA ARG A 19 2.19 -14.92 -29.45
C ARG A 19 2.07 -13.41 -29.60
N ASN A 20 2.73 -12.68 -28.70
CA ASN A 20 2.70 -11.21 -28.74
C ASN A 20 3.28 -10.65 -30.05
N ASP A 21 4.22 -11.36 -30.69
CA ASP A 21 4.81 -10.94 -31.96
C ASP A 21 3.80 -10.96 -33.11
N ALA A 22 2.91 -11.96 -33.15
CA ALA A 22 1.82 -12.02 -34.12
C ALA A 22 0.81 -10.87 -33.93
N ILE A 23 0.56 -10.47 -32.68
CA ILE A 23 -0.30 -9.31 -32.37
C ILE A 23 0.38 -8.02 -32.83
N ARG A 24 1.68 -7.86 -32.56
CA ARG A 24 2.46 -6.70 -33.04
C ARG A 24 2.49 -6.61 -34.56
N GLN A 25 2.65 -7.74 -35.24
CA GLN A 25 2.66 -7.81 -36.71
C GLN A 25 1.31 -7.39 -37.30
N LYS A 26 0.18 -7.79 -36.70
CA LYS A 26 -1.15 -7.35 -37.13
C LYS A 26 -1.36 -5.84 -37.05
N PHE A 27 -0.75 -5.18 -36.06
CA PHE A 27 -0.85 -3.73 -35.90
C PHE A 27 0.36 -2.97 -36.45
N SER A 28 1.30 -3.66 -37.12
CA SER A 28 2.57 -3.10 -37.61
C SER A 28 3.35 -2.31 -36.53
N VAL A 29 3.26 -2.73 -35.27
CA VAL A 29 3.91 -2.05 -34.13
C VAL A 29 5.31 -2.63 -33.91
N ALA A 30 6.33 -1.79 -34.00
CA ALA A 30 7.70 -2.17 -33.72
C ALA A 30 7.88 -2.61 -32.25
N PRO A 31 8.77 -3.58 -31.95
CA PRO A 31 9.09 -3.97 -30.59
C PRO A 31 9.60 -2.79 -29.74
N ILE A 32 9.10 -2.63 -28.51
CA ILE A 32 9.60 -1.60 -27.57
C ILE A 32 11.11 -1.74 -27.36
N ALA A 33 11.62 -2.97 -27.33
CA ALA A 33 13.05 -3.22 -27.16
C ALA A 33 13.88 -2.48 -28.22
N ASP A 34 13.40 -2.44 -29.46
CA ASP A 34 14.07 -1.76 -30.56
C ASP A 34 13.94 -0.24 -30.43
N LYS A 35 12.79 0.28 -29.99
CA LYS A 35 12.62 1.72 -29.72
C LYS A 35 13.51 2.21 -28.57
N VAL A 36 13.65 1.42 -27.52
CA VAL A 36 14.57 1.71 -26.41
C VAL A 36 16.01 1.66 -26.91
N ARG A 37 16.36 0.69 -27.76
CA ARG A 37 17.70 0.60 -28.37
C ARG A 37 17.99 1.82 -29.24
N GLU A 38 17.04 2.21 -30.10
CA GLU A 38 17.12 3.39 -30.96
C GLU A 38 17.32 4.68 -30.14
N ALA A 39 16.55 4.86 -29.06
CA ALA A 39 16.69 6.01 -28.17
C ALA A 39 18.06 6.05 -27.47
N ARG A 40 18.56 4.90 -27.01
CA ARG A 40 19.91 4.79 -26.43
C ARG A 40 20.98 5.15 -27.46
N LEU A 41 20.89 4.65 -28.68
CA LEU A 41 21.85 4.96 -29.75
C LEU A 41 21.84 6.44 -30.13
N ARG A 42 20.65 7.07 -30.20
CA ARG A 42 20.52 8.52 -30.40
C ARG A 42 21.21 9.30 -29.28
N TRP A 43 21.03 8.88 -28.03
CA TRP A 43 21.70 9.48 -26.88
C TRP A 43 23.22 9.32 -26.96
N TYR A 44 23.73 8.13 -27.27
CA TYR A 44 25.17 7.91 -27.48
C TYR A 44 25.73 8.79 -28.60
N GLY A 45 25.04 8.87 -29.74
CA GLY A 45 25.45 9.75 -30.84
C GLY A 45 25.47 11.22 -30.43
N HIS A 46 24.54 11.66 -29.59
CA HIS A 46 24.56 13.01 -29.03
C HIS A 46 25.75 13.25 -28.10
N VAL A 47 26.07 12.28 -27.23
CA VAL A 47 27.22 12.35 -26.32
C VAL A 47 28.54 12.40 -27.10
N LEU A 48 28.70 11.56 -28.13
CA LEU A 48 29.93 11.49 -28.92
C LEU A 48 30.19 12.75 -29.76
N ARG A 49 29.15 13.38 -30.30
CA ARG A 49 29.24 14.65 -31.05
C ARG A 49 29.47 15.88 -30.15
N GLY A 50 29.37 15.74 -28.83
CA GLY A 50 29.66 16.80 -27.88
C GLY A 50 31.16 17.10 -27.75
N LYS A 51 31.48 18.27 -27.17
CA LYS A 51 32.85 18.65 -26.79
C LYS A 51 33.46 17.62 -25.82
N GLU A 52 34.77 17.47 -25.86
CA GLU A 52 35.52 16.53 -25.02
C GLU A 52 35.39 16.84 -23.52
N ASP A 53 35.29 18.12 -23.16
CA ASP A 53 35.09 18.57 -21.78
C ASP A 53 33.68 18.28 -21.21
N ASN A 54 32.78 17.73 -22.02
CA ASN A 54 31.44 17.42 -21.55
C ASN A 54 31.48 16.28 -20.53
N VAL A 55 30.98 16.55 -19.32
CA VAL A 55 30.85 15.58 -18.22
C VAL A 55 30.24 14.25 -18.68
N ARG A 56 29.30 14.27 -19.63
CA ARG A 56 28.66 13.05 -20.17
C ARG A 56 29.61 12.20 -21.01
N LYS A 57 30.55 12.82 -21.72
CA LYS A 57 31.55 12.15 -22.57
C LYS A 57 32.71 11.65 -21.72
N ILE A 58 33.20 12.47 -20.79
CA ILE A 58 34.18 12.09 -19.77
C ILE A 58 33.67 10.89 -18.96
N GLY A 59 32.42 10.95 -18.47
CA GLY A 59 31.82 9.86 -17.69
C GLY A 59 31.54 8.58 -18.50
N LEU A 60 31.50 8.65 -19.83
CA LEU A 60 31.39 7.47 -20.70
C LEU A 60 32.74 6.76 -20.86
N GLU A 61 33.82 7.51 -20.91
CA GLU A 61 35.20 7.03 -21.10
C GLU A 61 35.89 6.65 -19.76
N LEU A 62 35.37 7.16 -18.64
CA LEU A 62 35.89 6.88 -17.32
C LEU A 62 35.86 5.38 -16.98
N GLU A 63 37.04 4.76 -16.98
CA GLU A 63 37.22 3.43 -16.38
C GLU A 63 37.23 3.56 -14.85
N MET A 64 36.11 3.19 -14.21
CA MET A 64 36.09 3.12 -12.76
C MET A 64 36.88 1.89 -12.27
N SER A 65 38.05 2.11 -11.68
CA SER A 65 38.79 1.07 -10.98
C SER A 65 38.07 0.69 -9.67
N GLY A 66 37.64 -0.57 -9.55
CA GLY A 66 37.08 -1.12 -8.32
C GLY A 66 35.81 -1.95 -8.55
N GLU A 67 35.84 -3.20 -8.08
CA GLU A 67 34.66 -4.04 -8.07
C GLU A 67 33.69 -3.58 -6.97
N ARG A 68 32.53 -3.05 -7.37
CA ARG A 68 31.44 -2.82 -6.43
C ARG A 68 30.96 -4.18 -5.90
N PRO A 69 30.96 -4.44 -4.58
CA PRO A 69 30.49 -5.71 -4.05
C PRO A 69 29.04 -5.92 -4.44
N ARG A 70 28.82 -6.90 -5.33
CA ARG A 70 27.49 -7.33 -5.74
C ARG A 70 26.93 -8.23 -4.66
N GLU A 71 26.33 -7.65 -3.62
CA GLU A 71 25.49 -8.39 -2.69
C GLU A 71 24.74 -7.42 -1.75
N ARG A 72 23.55 -7.84 -1.29
CA ARG A 72 22.90 -7.22 -0.13
C ARG A 72 23.79 -7.49 1.09
N PRO A 73 24.11 -6.50 1.94
CA PRO A 73 24.94 -6.73 3.11
C PRO A 73 24.33 -7.86 3.97
N LYS A 74 25.03 -9.01 4.06
CA LYS A 74 24.58 -10.15 4.86
C LYS A 74 24.60 -9.74 6.34
N GLN A 75 23.41 -9.45 6.88
CA GLN A 75 23.23 -9.20 8.30
C GLN A 75 23.42 -10.53 9.05
N ARG A 76 24.64 -10.81 9.51
CA ARG A 76 24.88 -11.95 10.41
C ARG A 76 24.15 -11.67 11.74
N PRO A 77 23.35 -12.61 12.28
CA PRO A 77 22.61 -12.41 13.53
C PRO A 77 23.48 -11.86 14.68
N ARG A 78 24.74 -12.30 14.78
CA ARG A 78 25.72 -11.80 15.75
C ARG A 78 26.04 -10.30 15.60
N LYS A 79 26.10 -9.77 14.36
CA LYS A 79 26.30 -8.32 14.06
C LYS A 79 25.03 -7.49 14.25
N VAL A 80 23.87 -8.13 14.25
CA VAL A 80 22.57 -7.48 14.51
C VAL A 80 22.30 -7.46 16.01
N ALA A 81 22.57 -8.57 16.70
CA ALA A 81 22.48 -8.70 18.16
C ALA A 81 23.44 -7.74 18.87
N SER A 82 24.67 -7.59 18.39
CA SER A 82 25.61 -6.60 18.95
C SER A 82 25.16 -5.15 18.74
N ARG A 83 24.39 -4.86 17.68
CA ARG A 83 23.73 -3.56 17.46
C ARG A 83 22.53 -3.36 18.39
N HIS A 84 21.76 -4.42 18.64
CA HIS A 84 20.63 -4.38 19.57
C HIS A 84 21.06 -4.29 21.03
N GLN A 85 22.13 -4.96 21.45
CA GLN A 85 22.69 -4.79 22.79
C GLN A 85 23.15 -3.34 23.02
N LYS A 86 23.70 -2.69 21.99
CA LYS A 86 24.04 -1.26 22.02
C LYS A 86 22.83 -0.32 22.04
N SER A 87 21.60 -0.81 21.82
CA SER A 87 20.39 0.01 21.83
C SER A 87 19.76 0.23 23.21
N GLY A 88 20.33 -0.41 24.25
CA GLY A 88 20.10 -0.09 25.68
C GLY A 88 18.64 0.11 26.08
N LEU A 89 18.37 1.25 26.76
CA LEU A 89 17.09 1.66 27.36
C LEU A 89 15.87 1.49 26.45
N ARG A 90 16.03 1.60 25.12
CA ARG A 90 14.92 1.44 24.16
C ARG A 90 14.41 0.00 24.08
N TYR A 91 15.28 -0.99 24.29
CA TYR A 91 14.89 -2.40 24.24
C TYR A 91 14.09 -2.81 25.49
N GLU A 92 14.53 -2.38 26.67
CA GLU A 92 13.85 -2.67 27.94
C GLU A 92 12.50 -1.96 28.05
N ALA A 93 12.43 -0.69 27.63
CA ALA A 93 11.16 0.04 27.51
C ALA A 93 10.18 -0.65 26.55
N GLY A 94 10.69 -1.24 25.46
CA GLY A 94 9.89 -2.04 24.53
C GLY A 94 9.31 -3.31 25.17
N GLN A 95 10.05 -3.96 26.07
CA GLN A 95 9.55 -5.15 26.80
C GLN A 95 8.49 -4.79 27.84
N SER A 96 8.67 -3.70 28.59
CA SER A 96 7.68 -3.24 29.58
C SER A 96 6.36 -2.84 28.91
N LEU A 97 6.42 -2.15 27.77
CA LEU A 97 5.24 -1.79 26.98
C LEU A 97 4.50 -3.02 26.43
N LYS A 98 5.23 -4.04 25.97
CA LYS A 98 4.62 -5.32 25.53
C LYS A 98 3.90 -6.03 26.69
N LYS A 99 4.52 -6.08 27.87
CA LYS A 99 3.90 -6.65 29.08
C LYS A 99 2.64 -5.85 29.49
N LYS A 100 2.72 -4.51 29.51
CA LYS A 100 1.59 -3.63 29.83
C LYS A 100 0.42 -3.80 28.87
N LYS A 101 0.69 -3.85 27.55
CA LYS A 101 -0.36 -4.10 26.54
C LYS A 101 -1.03 -5.47 26.70
N LYS A 102 -0.25 -6.51 27.03
CA LYS A 102 -0.80 -7.86 27.27
C LYS A 102 -1.71 -7.88 28.51
N PHE A 103 -1.29 -7.23 29.59
CA PHE A 103 -2.08 -7.13 30.82
C PHE A 103 -3.41 -6.38 30.60
N MET A 104 -3.34 -5.20 29.97
CA MET A 104 -4.52 -4.41 29.59
C MET A 104 -5.52 -5.21 28.72
N GLY A 105 -5.02 -6.01 27.77
CA GLY A 105 -5.86 -6.85 26.92
C GLY A 105 -6.59 -7.96 27.70
N ILE A 106 -5.97 -8.53 28.73
CA ILE A 106 -6.59 -9.51 29.62
C ILE A 106 -7.68 -8.85 30.46
N GLU A 107 -7.41 -7.68 31.04
CA GLU A 107 -8.39 -6.93 31.83
C GLU A 107 -9.61 -6.51 31.01
N GLN A 108 -9.40 -6.01 29.79
CA GLN A 108 -10.50 -5.68 28.88
C GLN A 108 -11.34 -6.91 28.53
N LYS A 109 -10.71 -8.08 28.34
CA LYS A 109 -11.42 -9.33 28.05
C LYS A 109 -12.21 -9.81 29.27
N GLN A 110 -11.65 -9.70 30.47
CA GLN A 110 -12.32 -9.99 31.74
C GLN A 110 -13.54 -9.07 31.94
N GLN A 111 -13.37 -7.77 31.69
CA GLN A 111 -14.44 -6.79 31.84
C GLN A 111 -15.58 -7.00 30.82
N ARG A 112 -15.25 -7.30 29.56
CA ARG A 112 -16.26 -7.65 28.54
C ARG A 112 -17.06 -8.89 28.95
N ARG A 113 -16.40 -9.90 29.52
CA ARG A 113 -17.06 -11.12 29.99
C ARG A 113 -17.98 -10.83 31.19
N LYS A 114 -17.54 -9.99 32.13
CA LYS A 114 -18.38 -9.53 33.27
C LYS A 114 -19.59 -8.72 32.80
N ASN A 115 -19.41 -7.79 31.86
CA ASN A 115 -20.52 -6.99 31.32
C ASN A 115 -21.53 -7.87 30.59
N TYR A 116 -21.09 -8.83 29.78
CA TYR A 116 -21.99 -9.76 29.09
C TYR A 116 -22.84 -10.61 30.06
N LEU A 117 -22.21 -11.11 31.13
CA LEU A 117 -22.91 -11.85 32.18
C LEU A 117 -23.90 -10.97 32.95
N ARG A 118 -23.55 -9.71 33.23
CA ARG A 118 -24.43 -8.73 33.87
C ARG A 118 -25.67 -8.41 33.02
N CYS A 119 -25.49 -8.08 31.74
CA CYS A 119 -26.62 -7.81 30.83
C CYS A 119 -27.52 -9.04 30.65
N SER A 120 -26.95 -10.25 30.69
CA SER A 120 -27.72 -11.49 30.63
C SER A 120 -28.57 -11.71 31.89
N ALA A 121 -28.06 -11.36 33.07
CA ALA A 121 -28.80 -11.43 34.33
C ALA A 121 -29.91 -10.35 34.44
N GLU A 122 -29.62 -9.12 34.01
CA GLU A 122 -30.60 -8.02 33.93
C GLU A 122 -31.74 -8.31 32.94
N SER A 123 -31.47 -9.10 31.89
CA SER A 123 -32.48 -9.56 30.93
C SER A 123 -33.36 -10.68 31.49
N SER A 124 -32.86 -11.48 32.43
CA SER A 124 -33.66 -12.52 33.09
C SER A 124 -34.57 -11.99 34.19
N ASP A 125 -34.18 -10.91 34.88
CA ASP A 125 -34.97 -10.25 35.94
C ASP A 125 -36.12 -9.37 35.38
N ASN A 126 -36.02 -8.92 34.12
CA ASN A 126 -37.06 -8.12 33.46
C ASN A 126 -38.14 -8.95 32.73
N ARG A 127 -38.15 -10.29 32.85
CA ARG A 127 -39.19 -11.17 32.25
C ARG A 127 -40.53 -11.14 33.00
N GLY A 128 -40.97 -9.95 33.40
CA GLY A 128 -42.25 -9.76 34.09
C GLY A 128 -42.72 -8.32 34.29
N LYS A 129 -41.93 -7.30 33.92
CA LYS A 129 -42.39 -5.89 33.94
C LYS A 129 -42.42 -5.33 32.53
N LEU A 130 -43.55 -5.53 31.85
CA LEU A 130 -43.90 -4.71 30.71
C LEU A 130 -44.06 -3.27 31.21
N PRO A 131 -43.42 -2.27 30.60
CA PRO A 131 -43.72 -0.88 30.94
C PRO A 131 -45.14 -0.58 30.43
N THR A 132 -46.10 -0.61 31.33
CA THR A 132 -47.48 -0.18 31.06
C THR A 132 -47.52 1.33 30.89
N TYR A 133 -48.02 1.72 29.71
CA TYR A 133 -48.77 2.93 29.41
C TYR A 133 -48.05 4.28 29.63
N ILE A 134 -47.95 5.04 28.53
CA ILE A 134 -48.44 6.43 28.47
C ILE A 134 -48.10 7.27 29.71
N ASN A 135 -47.04 8.07 29.61
CA ASN A 135 -46.95 9.44 30.15
C ASN A 135 -45.55 10.03 29.95
N LEU A 136 -45.06 10.08 28.70
CA LEU A 136 -44.08 11.08 28.28
C LEU A 136 -44.35 11.42 26.80
N ILE A 137 -45.43 12.18 26.57
CA ILE A 137 -45.72 12.80 25.27
C ILE A 137 -44.73 13.96 25.06
N GLY A 138 -43.77 13.77 24.13
CA GLY A 138 -43.15 14.74 23.18
C GLY A 138 -42.46 16.03 23.69
N PRO A 139 -41.81 16.83 22.80
CA PRO A 139 -41.49 16.60 21.39
C PRO A 139 -39.98 16.81 21.08
N PHE A 140 -39.33 15.90 20.36
CA PHE A 140 -38.05 16.24 19.71
C PHE A 140 -37.77 15.29 18.55
N GLN A 141 -38.38 15.58 17.40
CA GLN A 141 -37.88 15.33 16.04
C GLN A 141 -39.00 15.50 15.02
N GLU A 142 -39.43 16.75 14.86
CA GLU A 142 -39.89 17.22 13.55
C GLU A 142 -38.68 17.95 12.95
N GLU A 143 -38.11 17.42 11.87
CA GLU A 143 -37.33 18.13 10.82
C GLU A 143 -36.87 17.09 9.78
N LEU A 144 -37.85 16.44 9.13
CA LEU A 144 -37.69 16.02 7.74
C LEU A 144 -38.14 17.20 6.88
N LYS A 145 -37.19 18.08 6.53
CA LYS A 145 -37.40 19.14 5.54
C LYS A 145 -36.19 19.24 4.62
N TYR A 146 -36.08 18.31 3.68
CA TYR A 146 -35.52 18.63 2.37
C TYR A 146 -36.69 18.97 1.46
N PRO A 147 -36.66 20.13 0.77
CA PRO A 147 -36.49 20.03 -0.67
C PRO A 147 -35.57 21.11 -1.26
N VAL A 148 -34.71 20.66 -2.18
CA VAL A 148 -34.45 21.26 -3.50
C VAL A 148 -34.31 22.80 -3.58
N SER A 149 -33.07 23.27 -3.68
CA SER A 149 -32.69 24.41 -4.55
C SER A 149 -31.21 24.22 -4.92
N MET A 150 -30.87 23.76 -6.13
CA MET A 150 -30.71 24.62 -7.32
C MET A 150 -30.22 26.01 -6.93
N GLN A 151 -28.96 26.13 -6.50
CA GLN A 151 -28.27 27.41 -6.50
C GLN A 151 -27.75 27.69 -7.91
N ALA A 152 -28.44 28.62 -8.55
CA ALA A 152 -27.97 29.36 -9.69
C ALA A 152 -26.68 30.12 -9.31
N ILE A 153 -25.61 29.84 -10.05
CA ILE A 153 -24.46 30.73 -10.18
C ILE A 153 -24.86 31.74 -11.27
N MET A 154 -25.23 32.94 -10.84
CA MET A 154 -24.88 34.17 -11.56
C MET A 154 -23.63 34.74 -10.89
#